data_AF-A0A8K0IMD3-F1
#
_entry.id   AF-A0A8K0IMD3-F1
#
_cell.length_a   1.000
_cell.length_b   1.000
_cell.length_c   1.000
_cell.angle_alpha   90.00
_cell.angle_beta   90.00
_cell.angle_gamma   90.00
#
_symmetry.space_group_name_H-M   'P 1'
#
loop_
_entity.id
_entity.type
_entity.pdbx_description
1 polymer ?
#
loop_
_entity_poly.entity_id
_entity_poly.type
_entity_poly.pdbx_seq_one_letter_code
_entity_poly.pdbx_strand_id
1 'polypeptide(L)'
;MLKGNKAEAVEQIAAMLPLLEDAFKICGKRKDFFGGDTIGYLDIALRSCLGWISAVEKIVGVQLLDEKKTPLLLGWSERFCADGAVMNVMPKADDLVEFIKVHM
;
A
#
# COMPACT_ATOMS: atom_id res chain seq x y z
N MET A 1 15.54 -2.77 12.45
CA MET A 1 15.93 -3.99 11.69
C MET A 1 14.79 -4.98 11.81
N LEU A 2 14.10 -5.29 10.70
CA LEU A 2 13.18 -6.42 10.65
C LEU A 2 14.00 -7.68 10.90
N LYS A 3 13.78 -8.33 12.05
CA LYS A 3 14.30 -9.68 12.31
C LYS A 3 13.33 -10.65 11.65
N GLY A 4 13.73 -11.22 10.52
CA GLY A 4 12.97 -12.21 9.76
C GLY A 4 13.58 -12.42 8.38
N ASN A 5 13.56 -13.65 7.87
CA ASN A 5 14.00 -13.88 6.49
C ASN A 5 12.94 -13.34 5.51
N LYS A 6 13.28 -13.18 4.22
CA LYS A 6 12.38 -12.61 3.21
C LYS A 6 11.02 -13.32 3.13
N ALA A 7 10.97 -14.64 3.35
CA ALA A 7 9.73 -15.41 3.31
C ALA A 7 8.81 -15.08 4.49
N GLU A 8 9.36 -14.93 5.69
CA GLU A 8 8.60 -14.56 6.89
C GLU A 8 7.99 -13.15 6.76
N ALA A 9 8.72 -12.19 6.18
CA ALA A 9 8.20 -10.86 5.90
C ALA A 9 7.04 -10.89 4.88
N VAL A 10 7.14 -11.72 3.85
CA VAL A 10 6.06 -11.91 2.86
C VAL A 10 4.83 -12.53 3.52
N GLU A 11 4.99 -13.53 4.38
CA GLU A 11 3.87 -14.14 5.12
C GLU A 11 3.18 -13.13 6.05
N GLN A 12 3.95 -12.31 6.76
CA GLN A 12 3.40 -11.27 7.63
C GLN A 12 2.60 -10.23 6.83
N ILE A 13 3.11 -9.77 5.69
CA ILE A 13 2.38 -8.85 4.80
C ILE A 13 1.11 -9.52 4.28
N ALA A 14 1.21 -10.78 3.83
CA ALA A 14 0.07 -11.54 3.33
C ALA A 14 -1.03 -11.75 4.40
N ALA A 15 -0.66 -11.90 5.67
CA ALA A 15 -1.61 -12.00 6.78
C ALA A 15 -2.24 -10.65 7.18
N MET A 16 -1.50 -9.55 7.02
CA MET A 16 -1.96 -8.21 7.35
C MET A 16 -2.94 -7.63 6.32
N LEU A 17 -2.74 -7.93 5.03
CA LEU A 17 -3.52 -7.38 3.92
C LEU A 17 -5.04 -7.62 4.04
N PRO A 18 -5.52 -8.83 4.37
CA PRO A 18 -6.96 -9.07 4.60
C PRO A 18 -7.52 -8.27 5.78
N LEU A 19 -6.74 -8.10 6.85
CA LEU A 19 -7.18 -7.31 8.02
C LEU A 19 -7.34 -5.83 7.65
N LEU A 20 -6.43 -5.30 6.82
CA LEU A 20 -6.49 -3.93 6.35
C LEU A 20 -7.66 -3.72 5.36
N GLU A 21 -7.94 -4.71 4.51
CA GLU A 21 -9.09 -4.72 3.61
C GLU A 21 -10.41 -4.68 4.40
N ASP A 22 -10.52 -5.46 5.47
CA ASP A 22 -11.69 -5.45 6.35
C ASP A 22 -11.81 -4.15 7.15
N ALA A 23 -10.69 -3.58 7.61
CA ALA A 23 -10.67 -2.26 8.20
C ALA A 23 -11.17 -1.19 7.22
N PHE A 24 -10.80 -1.27 5.93
CA PHE A 24 -11.30 -0.35 4.91
C PHE A 24 -12.82 -0.45 4.75
N LYS A 25 -13.39 -1.67 4.75
CA LYS A 25 -14.85 -1.87 4.69
C LYS A 25 -15.58 -1.16 5.84
N ILE A 26 -15.04 -1.26 7.04
CA ILE A 26 -15.65 -0.69 8.26
C ILE A 26 -15.46 0.82 8.31
N CYS A 27 -14.22 1.29 8.15
CA CYS A 27 -13.86 2.70 8.30
C CYS A 27 -14.31 3.54 7.12
N GLY A 28 -14.14 3.04 5.90
CA GLY A 28 -14.48 3.76 4.67
C GLY A 28 -15.98 3.88 4.43
N LYS A 29 -16.83 3.14 5.17
CA LYS A 29 -18.30 3.23 5.06
C LYS A 29 -18.83 3.15 3.62
N ARG A 30 -18.19 2.31 2.78
CA ARG A 30 -18.46 2.17 1.33
C ARG A 30 -18.19 3.42 0.50
N LYS A 31 -17.28 4.28 0.96
CA LYS A 31 -16.78 5.45 0.23
C LYS A 31 -15.36 5.20 -0.29
N ASP A 32 -14.82 6.21 -0.94
CA ASP A 32 -13.59 6.11 -1.71
C ASP A 32 -12.32 6.05 -0.86
N PHE A 33 -12.37 6.58 0.37
CA PHE A 33 -11.25 6.71 1.30
C PHE A 33 -11.57 6.14 2.69
N PHE A 34 -10.54 5.87 3.51
CA PHE A 34 -10.73 5.54 4.93
C PHE A 34 -11.39 6.70 5.70
N GLY A 35 -11.16 7.95 5.27
CA GLY A 35 -11.86 9.14 5.75
C GLY A 35 -13.30 9.28 5.26
N GLY A 36 -13.81 8.35 4.43
CA GLY A 36 -15.11 8.45 3.80
C GLY A 36 -15.02 9.11 2.42
N ASP A 37 -15.69 10.26 2.26
CA ASP A 37 -15.75 11.00 0.99
C ASP A 37 -14.46 11.76 0.66
N THR A 38 -13.56 11.96 1.64
CA THR A 38 -12.30 12.69 1.47
C THR A 38 -11.15 11.98 2.16
N ILE A 39 -9.92 12.32 1.76
CA ILE A 39 -8.68 11.82 2.37
C ILE A 39 -8.69 12.14 3.88
N GLY A 40 -8.61 11.10 4.70
CA GLY A 40 -8.54 11.19 6.16
C GLY A 40 -7.16 10.81 6.70
N TYR A 41 -7.08 10.72 8.03
CA TYR A 41 -5.84 10.40 8.74
C TYR A 41 -5.23 9.05 8.30
N LEU A 42 -6.06 8.00 8.20
CA LEU A 42 -5.57 6.67 7.85
C LEU A 42 -5.06 6.61 6.41
N ASP A 43 -5.69 7.34 5.49
CA ASP A 43 -5.25 7.46 4.10
C ASP A 43 -3.84 8.08 4.03
N ILE A 44 -3.60 9.14 4.80
CA ILE A 44 -2.28 9.81 4.90
C ILE A 44 -1.25 8.90 5.57
N ALA A 45 -1.62 8.19 6.63
CA ALA A 45 -0.72 7.27 7.33
C ALA A 45 -0.29 6.10 6.43
N LEU A 46 -1.20 5.59 5.59
CA LEU A 46 -0.90 4.50 4.66
C LEU A 46 -0.17 4.97 3.39
N ARG A 47 -0.14 6.27 3.10
CA ARG A 47 0.59 6.85 1.96
C ARG A 47 2.03 6.37 1.88
N SER A 48 2.76 6.42 3.00
CA SER A 48 4.17 6.02 3.01
C SER A 48 4.32 4.55 2.64
N CYS A 49 3.36 3.71 2.99
CA CYS A 49 3.38 2.28 2.70
C CYS A 49 3.17 2.00 1.21
N LEU A 50 2.37 2.79 0.50
CA LEU A 50 2.06 2.55 -0.92
C LEU A 50 3.31 2.55 -1.81
N GLY A 51 4.20 3.53 -1.63
CA GLY A 51 5.46 3.58 -2.38
C GLY A 51 6.32 2.33 -2.14
N TRP A 52 6.42 1.89 -0.89
CA TRP A 52 7.17 0.69 -0.52
C TRP A 52 6.51 -0.59 -1.04
N ILE A 53 5.18 -0.68 -1.04
CA ILE A 53 4.44 -1.81 -1.60
C ILE A 53 4.80 -1.97 -3.08
N SER A 54 4.66 -0.91 -3.89
CA SER A 54 5.01 -0.99 -5.33
C SER A 54 6.47 -1.34 -5.58
N ALA A 55 7.40 -0.87 -4.73
CA ALA A 55 8.81 -1.25 -4.83
C ALA A 55 9.04 -2.74 -4.52
N VAL A 56 8.39 -3.27 -3.48
CA VAL A 56 8.45 -4.69 -3.11
C VAL A 56 7.82 -5.57 -4.19
N GLU A 57 6.67 -5.18 -4.75
CA GLU A 57 6.02 -5.89 -5.86
C GLU A 57 6.96 -6.00 -7.06
N LYS A 58 7.69 -4.93 -7.40
CA LYS A 58 8.71 -4.93 -8.46
C LYS A 58 9.91 -5.83 -8.16
N ILE A 59 10.37 -5.88 -6.90
CA ILE A 59 11.54 -6.67 -6.50
C ILE A 59 11.22 -8.16 -6.44
N VAL A 60 10.05 -8.52 -5.90
CA VAL A 60 9.66 -9.91 -5.63
C VAL A 60 8.86 -10.50 -6.81
N GLY A 61 8.31 -9.66 -7.70
CA GLY A 61 7.49 -10.09 -8.83
C GLY A 61 6.10 -10.61 -8.43
N VAL A 62 5.62 -10.22 -7.26
CA VAL A 62 4.33 -10.64 -6.69
C VAL A 62 3.48 -9.40 -6.45
N GLN A 63 2.23 -9.39 -6.92
CA GLN A 63 1.26 -8.36 -6.55
C GLN A 63 0.80 -8.59 -5.10
N LEU A 64 1.00 -7.57 -4.27
CA LEU A 64 0.57 -7.53 -2.88
C LEU A 64 -0.87 -6.98 -2.80
N LEU A 65 -1.17 -5.92 -3.55
CA LEU A 65 -2.55 -5.48 -3.77
C LEU A 65 -3.11 -6.21 -4.99
N ASP A 66 -4.05 -7.13 -4.75
CA ASP A 66 -4.58 -8.04 -5.76
C ASP A 66 -6.11 -7.92 -5.83
N GLU A 67 -6.67 -7.93 -7.04
CA GLU A 67 -8.12 -7.79 -7.28
C GLU A 67 -8.97 -8.86 -6.58
N LYS A 68 -8.44 -10.07 -6.35
CA LYS A 68 -9.16 -11.16 -5.71
C LYS A 68 -9.09 -11.08 -4.19
N LYS A 69 -7.95 -10.64 -3.65
CA LYS A 69 -7.69 -10.64 -2.20
C LYS A 69 -7.98 -9.31 -1.52
N THR A 70 -7.64 -8.21 -2.18
CA THR A 70 -7.73 -6.86 -1.64
C THR A 70 -8.31 -5.87 -2.66
N PRO A 71 -9.51 -6.14 -3.22
CA PRO A 71 -10.11 -5.30 -4.27
C PRO A 71 -10.35 -3.86 -3.82
N LEU A 72 -10.74 -3.64 -2.56
CA LEU A 72 -11.05 -2.30 -2.07
C LEU A 72 -9.79 -1.48 -1.83
N LEU A 73 -8.75 -2.09 -1.26
CA LEU A 73 -7.46 -1.44 -1.09
C LEU A 73 -6.79 -1.15 -2.43
N LEU A 74 -6.94 -2.02 -3.42
CA LEU A 74 -6.45 -1.77 -4.77
C LEU A 74 -7.09 -0.50 -5.34
N GLY A 75 -8.43 -0.45 -5.39
CA GLY A 75 -9.14 0.72 -5.90
C GLY A 75 -8.89 1.99 -5.08
N TRP A 76 -8.75 1.86 -3.75
CA TRP A 76 -8.34 2.96 -2.88
C TRP A 76 -6.95 3.49 -3.26
N SER A 77 -5.97 2.61 -3.46
CA SER A 77 -4.61 3.01 -3.79
C SER A 77 -4.54 3.78 -5.12
N GLU A 78 -5.32 3.35 -6.11
CA GLU A 78 -5.42 4.01 -7.42
C GLU A 78 -6.02 5.42 -7.29
N ARG A 79 -7.15 5.54 -6.57
CA ARG A 79 -7.79 6.85 -6.32
C ARG A 79 -6.89 7.78 -5.52
N PHE A 80 -6.22 7.27 -4.49
CA PHE A 80 -5.33 8.05 -3.64
C PHE A 80 -4.11 8.56 -4.41
N CYS A 81 -3.51 7.73 -5.28
CA CYS A 81 -2.40 8.14 -6.14
C CYS A 81 -2.82 9.14 -7.22
N ALA A 82 -4.07 9.09 -7.68
CA ALA A 82 -4.63 10.03 -8.65
C ALA A 82 -5.05 11.38 -8.03
N ASP A 83 -5.11 11.49 -6.70
CA ASP A 83 -5.48 12.73 -6.03
C ASP A 83 -4.42 13.82 -6.24
N GLY A 84 -4.88 15.03 -6.61
CA GLY A 84 -4.00 16.14 -6.97
C GLY A 84 -3.09 16.60 -5.83
N ALA A 85 -3.45 16.37 -4.56
CA ALA A 85 -2.61 16.68 -3.41
C ALA A 85 -1.46 15.67 -3.22
N VAL A 86 -1.61 14.46 -3.77
CA VAL A 86 -0.70 13.33 -3.56
C VAL A 86 0.20 13.07 -4.78
N MET A 87 -0.34 13.22 -5.99
CA MET A 87 0.30 12.84 -7.24
C MET A 87 1.71 13.42 -7.41
N ASN A 88 1.96 14.64 -6.94
CA ASN A 88 3.25 15.33 -7.11
C ASN A 88 4.28 15.04 -6.00
N VAL A 89 3.89 14.36 -4.93
CA VAL A 89 4.73 14.13 -3.73
C VAL A 89 5.00 12.65 -3.45
N MET A 90 4.53 11.76 -4.33
CA MET A 90 4.84 10.34 -4.24
C MET A 90 6.15 10.04 -4.98
N PRO A 91 7.14 9.45 -4.29
CA PRO A 91 8.36 9.00 -4.97
C PRO A 91 8.02 7.91 -5.98
N LYS A 92 8.72 7.91 -7.12
CA LYS A 92 8.49 6.87 -8.14
C LYS A 92 8.94 5.53 -7.57
N ALA A 93 8.21 4.47 -7.93
CA ALA A 93 8.54 3.13 -7.47
C ALA A 93 9.98 2.73 -7.87
N ASP A 94 10.49 3.18 -9.01
CA ASP A 94 11.87 2.89 -9.45
C ASP A 94 12.93 3.55 -8.55
N ASP A 95 12.70 4.78 -8.10
CA ASP A 95 13.59 5.50 -7.18
C ASP A 95 13.67 4.74 -5.84
N LEU A 96 12.53 4.22 -5.37
CA LEU A 96 12.48 3.40 -4.15
C LEU A 96 13.16 2.04 -4.33
N VAL A 97 13.00 1.40 -5.49
CA VAL A 97 13.69 0.13 -5.80
C VAL A 97 15.21 0.34 -5.82
N GLU A 98 15.69 1.43 -6.44
CA GLU A 98 17.11 1.78 -6.43
C GLU A 98 17.60 2.05 -5.00
N PHE A 99 16.85 2.81 -4.21
CA PHE A 99 17.16 3.05 -2.80
C PHE A 99 17.32 1.74 -2.02
N ILE A 100 16.39 0.79 -2.19
CA ILE A 100 16.46 -0.54 -1.56
C ILE A 100 17.73 -1.28 -1.99
N LYS A 101 18.02 -1.34 -3.30
CA LYS A 101 19.20 -2.06 -3.81
C LYS A 101 20.52 -1.48 -3.29
N VAL A 102 20.56 -0.18 -3.01
CA VAL A 102 21.78 0.50 -2.53
C VAL A 102 21.94 0.38 -1.01
N HIS A 103 20.85 0.29 -0.25
CA HIS A 103 20.87 0.39 1.23
C HIS A 103 20.40 -0.86 1.99
N MET A 104 19.96 -1.92 1.30
CA MET A 104 19.67 -3.25 1.86
C MET A 104 20.52 -4.33 1.19
#